data_AF-A0A5M6INH6-F1
#
_entry.id   AF-A0A5M6INH6-F1
#
_cell.length_a   1.000
_cell.length_b   1.000
_cell.length_c   1.000
_cell.angle_alpha   90.00
_cell.angle_beta   90.00
_cell.angle_gamma   90.00
#
_symmetry.space_group_name_H-M   'P 1'
#
loop_
_entity.id
_entity.type
_entity.pdbx_description
1 polymer ?
#
loop_
_entity_poly.entity_id
_entity_poly.type
_entity_poly.pdbx_seq_one_letter_code
_entity_poly.pdbx_strand_id
1 'polypeptide(L)'
;MSSWASGYVADIGYTHGFYRELTPALLGFISLARGRRSPLQAGPLTYCELGCGQGFSTNLLAAANPDIEFFATDFNPSHIAGAQAFAATAGTRNVHFFDQSFAEFVDEPSLPDCDIISLHGIYSWVTAEHRADIVRFIRRRLRPGGLVYISYNTQPGWSAAAPMRHLMSLHARTQAGPTVGRLDAVLGFTDRVLATNPGFLRANPAVRDRFDRIKAQNRAYLAHEYLNDAWTLFYHAEVAAELGEAKLDFIGSAALLEHIDAINLSPEQLRVLAEISEPTLRETVRDFMVNQQFRRDVFARGSVGLFAQEAREIWLEQRVALSTPRQDVQLTVTGSAGQATLQPETYLPVLDALAEGPRTLRQLLEDATIARLGWPRLQQAVLVLVGGGHLQPARDEAGEAARSERTTPFNEAVLQRARFADQLQFLASPVTGGGIMVDRIAQLFLLGTRSGQADPPGFAWDILSQQGQRLVQDGKSLESSEENLAALRFRFGMFTERQLPVLKQLGIA
;
A
#
# COMPACT_ATOMS: atom_id res chain seq x y z
N MET A 1 12.42 27.59 -11.61
CA MET A 1 11.53 26.63 -10.93
C MET A 1 10.18 27.29 -10.82
N SER A 2 9.12 26.66 -11.31
CA SER A 2 7.80 27.25 -11.37
C SER A 2 7.21 27.37 -9.96
N SER A 3 6.81 28.59 -9.55
CA SER A 3 6.42 28.91 -8.17
C SER A 3 5.18 28.17 -7.68
N TRP A 4 4.42 27.53 -8.58
CA TRP A 4 3.20 26.78 -8.25
C TRP A 4 3.47 25.45 -7.53
N ALA A 5 4.68 24.89 -7.64
CA ALA A 5 4.97 23.57 -7.07
C ALA A 5 5.41 23.59 -5.60
N SER A 6 5.49 24.76 -4.95
CA SER A 6 5.82 24.93 -3.52
C SER A 6 7.04 24.12 -3.00
N GLY A 7 8.04 23.87 -3.87
CA GLY A 7 9.24 23.10 -3.52
C GLY A 7 9.14 21.57 -3.68
N TYR A 8 8.01 21.07 -4.21
CA TYR A 8 7.84 19.67 -4.62
C TYR A 8 8.41 19.43 -6.03
N VAL A 9 8.98 18.24 -6.26
CA VAL A 9 9.49 17.80 -7.57
C VAL A 9 8.32 17.51 -8.51
N ALA A 10 7.87 18.49 -9.29
CA ALA A 10 6.74 18.35 -10.20
C ALA A 10 7.11 18.00 -11.66
N ASP A 11 8.40 18.04 -12.02
CA ASP A 11 8.88 17.80 -13.40
C ASP A 11 9.06 16.31 -13.76
N ILE A 12 8.92 15.41 -12.79
CA ILE A 12 8.92 13.95 -12.98
C ILE A 12 7.67 13.37 -12.31
N GLY A 13 6.82 12.67 -13.08
CA GLY A 13 5.64 12.01 -12.51
C GLY A 13 6.01 10.98 -11.45
N TYR A 14 5.22 10.92 -10.36
CA TYR A 14 5.35 9.90 -9.32
C TYR A 14 4.97 8.50 -9.85
N THR A 15 5.38 7.43 -9.17
CA THR A 15 5.13 6.04 -9.61
C THR A 15 3.66 5.66 -9.52
N HIS A 16 3.19 4.74 -10.36
CA HIS A 16 1.81 4.25 -10.37
C HIS A 16 1.59 3.11 -9.35
N GLY A 17 2.10 3.30 -8.13
CA GLY A 17 2.01 2.29 -7.07
C GLY A 17 0.59 2.13 -6.52
N PHE A 18 0.27 0.93 -6.03
CA PHE A 18 -0.90 0.68 -5.20
C PHE A 18 -0.44 0.19 -3.82
N TYR A 19 -1.05 0.75 -2.78
CA TYR A 19 -0.81 0.36 -1.39
C TYR A 19 -2.10 -0.24 -0.85
N ARG A 20 -2.05 -1.52 -0.48
CA ARG A 20 -3.26 -2.24 -0.03
C ARG A 20 -3.89 -1.62 1.22
N GLU A 21 -3.12 -0.90 2.02
CA GLU A 21 -3.57 -0.16 3.21
C GLU A 21 -4.60 0.94 2.88
N LEU A 22 -4.72 1.35 1.61
CA LEU A 22 -5.78 2.24 1.14
C LEU A 22 -7.13 1.52 0.98
N THR A 23 -7.14 0.19 0.98
CA THR A 23 -8.37 -0.60 0.74
C THR A 23 -9.35 -0.40 1.89
N PRO A 24 -10.60 0.03 1.62
CA PRO A 24 -11.62 0.22 2.66
C PRO A 24 -11.79 -1.02 3.55
N ALA A 25 -11.93 -2.21 2.97
CA ALA A 25 -12.08 -3.46 3.71
C ALA A 25 -10.93 -3.72 4.70
N LEU A 26 -9.68 -3.38 4.33
CA LEU A 26 -8.53 -3.52 5.22
C LEU A 26 -8.56 -2.49 6.36
N LEU A 27 -8.95 -1.25 6.11
CA LEU A 27 -9.12 -0.22 7.15
C LEU A 27 -10.19 -0.63 8.18
N GLY A 28 -11.28 -1.23 7.71
CA GLY A 28 -12.30 -1.80 8.59
C GLY A 28 -11.80 -2.97 9.41
N PHE A 29 -11.05 -3.88 8.77
CA PHE A 29 -10.42 -5.02 9.45
C PHE A 29 -9.43 -4.56 10.54
N ILE A 30 -8.62 -3.53 10.27
CA ILE A 30 -7.70 -2.93 11.25
C ILE A 30 -8.48 -2.40 12.46
N SER A 31 -9.58 -1.68 12.22
CA SER A 31 -10.44 -1.16 13.30
C SER A 31 -11.00 -2.28 14.16
N LEU A 32 -11.50 -3.35 13.53
CA LEU A 32 -12.02 -4.53 14.21
C LEU A 32 -10.93 -5.29 15.00
N ALA A 33 -9.72 -5.40 14.45
CA ALA A 33 -8.57 -6.00 15.14
C ALA A 33 -8.15 -5.22 16.39
N ARG A 34 -8.48 -3.94 16.46
CA ARG A 34 -8.29 -3.08 17.62
C ARG A 34 -9.53 -2.98 18.52
N GLY A 35 -10.55 -3.81 18.26
CA GLY A 35 -11.79 -3.84 19.03
C GLY A 35 -12.63 -2.57 18.86
N ARG A 36 -12.52 -1.89 17.71
CA ARG A 36 -13.22 -0.63 17.41
C ARG A 36 -14.23 -0.84 16.31
N ARG A 37 -15.34 -0.11 16.40
CA ARG A 37 -16.37 -0.07 15.35
C ARG A 37 -15.82 0.64 14.11
N SER A 38 -16.16 0.11 12.93
CA SER A 38 -15.80 0.67 11.63
C SER A 38 -17.00 1.37 10.98
N PRO A 39 -16.81 2.48 10.23
CA PRO A 39 -17.90 3.15 9.51
C PRO A 39 -18.39 2.31 8.31
N LEU A 40 -17.64 1.29 7.89
CA LEU A 40 -17.94 0.49 6.69
C LEU A 40 -19.24 -0.33 6.76
N GLN A 41 -19.87 -0.39 7.94
CA GLN A 41 -21.15 -1.08 8.14
C GLN A 41 -22.37 -0.18 7.84
N ALA A 42 -22.16 1.10 7.49
CA ALA A 42 -23.21 2.09 7.37
C ALA A 42 -23.35 2.63 5.93
N GLY A 43 -24.44 2.27 5.24
CA GLY A 43 -24.94 2.97 4.06
C GLY A 43 -23.97 3.14 2.88
N PRO A 44 -24.32 3.97 1.89
CA PRO A 44 -23.39 4.37 0.84
C PRO A 44 -22.26 5.19 1.46
N LEU A 45 -21.02 4.81 1.15
CA LEU A 45 -19.83 5.41 1.73
C LEU A 45 -19.23 6.48 0.81
N THR A 46 -18.51 7.41 1.41
CA THR A 46 -17.68 8.38 0.70
C THR A 46 -16.22 8.22 1.13
N TYR A 47 -15.34 8.12 0.15
CA TYR A 47 -13.90 7.99 0.32
C TYR A 47 -13.20 9.20 -0.30
N CYS A 48 -12.26 9.80 0.42
CA CYS A 48 -11.43 10.88 -0.09
C CYS A 48 -9.93 10.54 -0.06
N GLU A 49 -9.23 10.74 -1.18
CA GLU A 49 -7.77 10.60 -1.26
C GLU A 49 -7.11 11.99 -1.43
N LEU A 50 -6.27 12.37 -0.47
CA LEU A 50 -5.51 13.63 -0.51
C LEU A 50 -4.10 13.34 -1.06
N GLY A 51 -3.73 13.99 -2.17
CA GLY A 51 -2.47 13.77 -2.85
C GLY A 51 -2.47 12.45 -3.62
N CYS A 52 -3.46 12.25 -4.49
CA CYS A 52 -3.64 10.98 -5.20
C CYS A 52 -2.60 10.70 -6.29
N GLY A 53 -1.67 11.64 -6.56
CA GLY A 53 -0.72 11.54 -7.65
C GLY A 53 -1.43 11.23 -8.96
N GLN A 54 -0.91 10.27 -9.72
CA GLN A 54 -1.46 9.80 -11.00
C GLN A 54 -2.88 9.17 -10.90
N GLY A 55 -3.47 9.07 -9.70
CA GLY A 55 -4.86 8.62 -9.49
C GLY A 55 -5.11 7.13 -9.77
N PHE A 56 -4.06 6.31 -9.87
CA PHE A 56 -4.19 4.88 -10.15
C PHE A 56 -4.85 4.12 -9.00
N SER A 57 -4.38 4.33 -7.75
CA SER A 57 -4.98 3.71 -6.56
C SER A 57 -6.45 4.08 -6.40
N THR A 58 -6.80 5.37 -6.55
CA THR A 58 -8.18 5.85 -6.48
C THR A 58 -9.06 5.19 -7.54
N ASN A 59 -8.61 5.15 -8.81
CA ASN A 59 -9.36 4.51 -9.89
C ASN A 59 -9.56 3.00 -9.64
N LEU A 60 -8.53 2.32 -9.14
CA LEU A 60 -8.58 0.90 -8.80
C LEU A 60 -9.62 0.65 -7.71
N LEU A 61 -9.55 1.41 -6.62
CA LEU A 61 -10.47 1.27 -5.50
C LEU A 61 -11.91 1.62 -5.90
N ALA A 62 -12.11 2.65 -6.73
CA ALA A 62 -13.41 3.01 -7.26
C ALA A 62 -14.03 1.90 -8.12
N ALA A 63 -13.24 1.30 -9.02
CA ALA A 63 -13.70 0.16 -9.81
C ALA A 63 -14.02 -1.06 -8.94
N ALA A 64 -13.24 -1.31 -7.88
CA ALA A 64 -13.43 -2.44 -6.97
C ALA A 64 -14.56 -2.22 -5.94
N ASN A 65 -15.01 -0.98 -5.72
CA ASN A 65 -16.05 -0.62 -4.75
C ASN A 65 -17.07 0.38 -5.37
N PRO A 66 -17.95 -0.08 -6.27
CA PRO A 66 -18.91 0.77 -6.97
C PRO A 66 -20.06 1.29 -6.07
N ASP A 67 -20.15 0.78 -4.85
CA ASP A 67 -21.03 1.25 -3.78
C ASP A 67 -20.44 2.42 -2.96
N ILE A 68 -19.22 2.85 -3.27
CA ILE A 68 -18.51 3.94 -2.61
C ILE A 68 -18.26 5.06 -3.62
N GLU A 69 -18.56 6.31 -3.26
CA GLU A 69 -18.19 7.49 -4.05
C GLU A 69 -16.78 7.96 -3.66
N PHE A 70 -15.90 8.11 -4.66
CA PHE A 70 -14.52 8.51 -4.47
C PHE A 70 -14.26 9.94 -4.91
N PHE A 71 -13.60 10.71 -4.07
CA PHE A 71 -13.12 12.06 -4.35
C PHE A 71 -11.61 12.09 -4.17
N ALA A 72 -10.88 12.69 -5.09
CA ALA A 72 -9.43 12.72 -5.00
C ALA A 72 -8.85 14.01 -5.55
N THR A 73 -7.82 14.53 -4.89
CA THR A 73 -7.13 15.75 -5.31
C THR A 73 -5.63 15.55 -5.39
N ASP A 74 -5.01 16.19 -6.38
CA ASP A 74 -3.58 16.35 -6.53
C ASP A 74 -3.34 17.72 -7.20
N PHE A 75 -2.28 18.42 -6.79
CA PHE A 75 -2.00 19.76 -7.31
C PHE A 75 -1.31 19.75 -8.68
N ASN A 76 -0.92 18.56 -9.19
CA ASN A 76 -0.26 18.43 -10.48
C ASN A 76 -1.29 18.21 -11.60
N PRO A 77 -1.48 19.17 -12.52
CA PRO A 77 -2.49 19.07 -13.58
C PRO A 77 -2.27 17.87 -14.51
N SER A 78 -1.00 17.48 -14.73
CA SER A 78 -0.69 16.34 -15.61
C SER A 78 -1.11 15.01 -14.97
N HIS A 79 -1.02 14.91 -13.64
CA HIS A 79 -1.51 13.75 -12.90
C HIS A 79 -3.03 13.65 -13.01
N ILE A 80 -3.75 14.75 -12.76
CA ILE A 80 -5.22 14.78 -12.79
C ILE A 80 -5.77 14.52 -14.19
N ALA A 81 -5.17 15.12 -15.22
CA ALA A 81 -5.56 14.84 -16.60
C ALA A 81 -5.37 13.35 -16.95
N GLY A 82 -4.26 12.74 -16.52
CA GLY A 82 -4.00 11.31 -16.70
C GLY A 82 -5.00 10.43 -15.96
N ALA A 83 -5.30 10.77 -14.70
CA ALA A 83 -6.25 10.04 -13.86
C ALA A 83 -7.67 10.06 -14.44
N GLN A 84 -8.14 11.22 -14.91
CA GLN A 84 -9.45 11.38 -15.55
C GLN A 84 -9.53 10.64 -16.88
N ALA A 85 -8.49 10.73 -17.72
CA ALA A 85 -8.44 10.00 -18.99
C ALA A 85 -8.44 8.48 -18.78
N PHE A 86 -7.74 8.00 -17.75
CA PHE A 86 -7.75 6.59 -17.39
C PHE A 86 -9.11 6.15 -16.84
N ALA A 87 -9.75 6.94 -15.97
CA ALA A 87 -11.10 6.68 -15.48
C ALA A 87 -12.12 6.53 -16.63
N ALA A 88 -12.06 7.45 -17.60
CA ALA A 88 -12.91 7.42 -18.80
C ALA A 88 -12.68 6.15 -19.64
N THR A 89 -11.41 5.76 -19.84
CA THR A 89 -11.04 4.55 -20.59
C THR A 89 -11.48 3.27 -19.86
N ALA A 90 -11.32 3.23 -18.55
CA ALA A 90 -11.70 2.12 -17.68
C ALA A 90 -13.21 2.03 -17.40
N GLY A 91 -13.98 3.08 -17.73
CA GLY A 91 -15.41 3.16 -17.43
C GLY A 91 -15.72 3.34 -15.93
N THR A 92 -14.76 3.83 -15.15
CA THR A 92 -14.91 4.13 -13.71
C THR A 92 -15.73 5.40 -13.54
N ARG A 93 -16.91 5.31 -12.88
CA ARG A 93 -17.90 6.43 -12.85
C ARG A 93 -18.07 7.08 -11.48
N ASN A 94 -17.75 6.36 -10.42
CA ASN A 94 -17.88 6.76 -9.02
C ASN A 94 -16.59 7.41 -8.50
N VAL A 95 -15.87 8.14 -9.35
CA VAL A 95 -14.62 8.82 -8.99
C VAL A 95 -14.58 10.22 -9.58
N HIS A 96 -14.22 11.18 -8.73
CA HIS A 96 -14.18 12.60 -9.05
C HIS A 96 -12.79 13.15 -8.71
N PHE A 97 -12.06 13.61 -9.73
CA PHE A 97 -10.69 14.13 -9.59
C PHE A 97 -10.64 15.65 -9.69
N PHE A 98 -9.87 16.26 -8.79
CA PHE A 98 -9.71 17.71 -8.67
C PHE A 98 -8.23 18.09 -8.82
N ASP A 99 -7.96 19.11 -9.64
CA ASP A 99 -6.66 19.78 -9.76
C ASP A 99 -6.62 20.97 -8.81
N GLN A 100 -6.47 20.66 -7.52
CA GLN A 100 -6.54 21.63 -6.43
C GLN A 100 -5.47 21.34 -5.39
N SER A 101 -4.89 22.40 -4.84
CA SER A 101 -4.10 22.34 -3.61
C SER A 101 -4.97 21.92 -2.41
N PHE A 102 -4.35 21.49 -1.31
CA PHE A 102 -5.10 21.18 -0.09
C PHE A 102 -5.89 22.39 0.43
N ALA A 103 -5.34 23.59 0.31
CA ALA A 103 -6.00 24.83 0.73
C ALA A 103 -7.28 25.09 -0.08
N GLU A 104 -7.25 24.93 -1.41
CA GLU A 104 -8.40 25.08 -2.29
C GLU A 104 -9.44 23.98 -2.04
N PHE A 105 -8.99 22.73 -1.90
CA PHE A 105 -9.86 21.57 -1.74
C PHE A 105 -10.64 21.58 -0.41
N VAL A 106 -10.13 22.24 0.64
CA VAL A 106 -10.88 22.52 1.88
C VAL A 106 -12.21 23.24 1.59
N ASP A 107 -12.19 24.17 0.65
CA ASP A 107 -13.29 25.08 0.34
C ASP A 107 -14.11 24.65 -0.89
N GLU A 108 -13.78 23.51 -1.52
CA GLU A 108 -14.52 22.98 -2.68
C GLU A 108 -15.99 22.69 -2.31
N PRO A 109 -16.96 23.46 -2.88
CA PRO A 109 -18.36 23.35 -2.49
C PRO A 109 -19.01 22.03 -2.90
N SER A 110 -18.50 21.33 -3.93
CA SER A 110 -19.11 20.07 -4.39
C SER A 110 -18.78 18.86 -3.50
N LEU A 111 -17.85 18.98 -2.55
CA LEU A 111 -17.43 17.84 -1.74
C LEU A 111 -18.48 17.45 -0.69
N PRO A 112 -18.86 16.16 -0.61
CA PRO A 112 -19.63 15.64 0.50
C PRO A 112 -18.77 15.45 1.76
N ASP A 113 -19.43 15.16 2.87
CA ASP A 113 -18.75 14.62 4.06
C ASP A 113 -18.31 13.16 3.80
N CYS A 114 -17.13 12.82 4.28
CA CYS A 114 -16.41 11.57 4.01
C CYS A 114 -16.49 10.59 5.20
N ASP A 115 -16.57 9.30 4.90
CA ASP A 115 -16.44 8.22 5.88
C ASP A 115 -14.98 7.74 6.02
N ILE A 116 -14.21 7.85 4.94
CA ILE A 116 -12.78 7.56 4.92
C ILE A 116 -12.03 8.72 4.25
N ILE A 117 -10.93 9.14 4.87
CA ILE A 117 -9.95 10.03 4.25
C ILE A 117 -8.59 9.32 4.28
N SER A 118 -7.86 9.33 3.17
CA SER A 118 -6.53 8.73 3.09
C SER A 118 -5.50 9.70 2.52
N LEU A 119 -4.29 9.63 3.05
CA LEU A 119 -3.12 10.30 2.50
C LEU A 119 -1.89 9.41 2.66
N HIS A 120 -1.36 8.91 1.55
CA HIS A 120 -0.18 8.04 1.55
C HIS A 120 1.03 8.76 1.00
N GLY A 121 2.13 8.82 1.78
CA GLY A 121 3.38 9.39 1.30
C GLY A 121 3.31 10.90 1.08
N ILE A 122 2.47 11.61 1.86
CA ILE A 122 2.26 13.06 1.76
C ILE A 122 2.79 13.78 3.00
N TYR A 123 2.42 13.35 4.20
CA TYR A 123 2.53 14.18 5.41
C TYR A 123 3.96 14.62 5.75
N SER A 124 4.95 13.76 5.51
CA SER A 124 6.37 14.09 5.68
C SER A 124 6.93 15.02 4.62
N TRP A 125 6.27 15.20 3.48
CA TRP A 125 6.77 15.91 2.30
C TRP A 125 6.14 17.28 2.08
N VAL A 126 5.32 17.72 3.02
CA VAL A 126 4.60 19.00 2.94
C VAL A 126 4.98 19.92 4.08
N THR A 127 4.85 21.22 3.84
CA THR A 127 5.12 22.28 4.83
C THR A 127 4.11 22.21 5.98
N ALA A 128 4.42 22.84 7.11
CA ALA A 128 3.49 22.93 8.24
C ALA A 128 2.17 23.62 7.86
N GLU A 129 2.21 24.60 6.95
CA GLU A 129 1.03 25.26 6.38
C GLU A 129 0.09 24.26 5.67
N HIS A 130 0.65 23.45 4.76
CA HIS A 130 -0.14 22.44 4.06
C HIS A 130 -0.60 21.30 4.99
N ARG A 131 0.13 20.97 6.06
CA ARG A 131 -0.38 20.06 7.10
C ARG A 131 -1.57 20.67 7.83
N ALA A 132 -1.54 21.96 8.15
CA ALA A 132 -2.69 22.64 8.74
C ALA A 132 -3.91 22.63 7.78
N ASP A 133 -3.70 22.77 6.47
CA ASP A 133 -4.76 22.59 5.48
C ASP A 133 -5.35 21.18 5.49
N ILE A 134 -4.51 20.14 5.54
CA ILE A 134 -4.93 18.73 5.65
C ILE A 134 -5.75 18.51 6.94
N VAL A 135 -5.26 18.97 8.09
CA VAL A 135 -5.96 18.86 9.37
C VAL A 135 -7.31 19.58 9.32
N ARG A 136 -7.36 20.78 8.72
CA ARG A 136 -8.58 21.56 8.51
C ARG A 136 -9.58 20.85 7.59
N PHE A 137 -9.10 20.25 6.50
CA PHE A 137 -9.90 19.43 5.58
C PHE A 137 -10.54 18.27 6.34
N ILE A 138 -9.74 17.48 7.05
CA ILE A 138 -10.20 16.36 7.87
C ILE A 138 -11.22 16.86 8.90
N ARG A 139 -10.92 17.96 9.62
CA ARG A 139 -11.82 18.56 10.62
C ARG A 139 -13.20 18.84 10.06
N ARG A 140 -13.27 19.41 8.85
CA ARG A 140 -14.50 19.82 8.17
C ARG A 140 -15.26 18.66 7.55
N ARG A 141 -14.57 17.73 6.86
CA ARG A 141 -15.19 16.74 5.98
C ARG A 141 -15.39 15.37 6.59
N LEU A 142 -14.59 14.96 7.59
CA LEU A 142 -14.73 13.61 8.13
C LEU A 142 -15.98 13.48 9.00
N ARG A 143 -16.82 12.48 8.73
CA ARG A 143 -18.00 12.19 9.57
C ARG A 143 -17.58 11.67 10.96
N PRO A 144 -18.40 11.84 12.00
CA PRO A 144 -18.26 11.07 13.23
C PRO A 144 -18.24 9.57 12.93
N GLY A 145 -17.32 8.83 13.53
CA GLY A 145 -17.04 7.43 13.25
C GLY A 145 -16.15 7.17 12.02
N GLY A 146 -15.86 8.21 11.22
CA GLY A 146 -15.01 8.10 10.04
C GLY A 146 -13.55 7.80 10.36
N LEU A 147 -12.85 7.19 9.41
CA LEU A 147 -11.45 6.78 9.52
C LEU A 147 -10.52 7.70 8.73
N VAL A 148 -9.32 7.92 9.24
CA VAL A 148 -8.20 8.53 8.51
C VAL A 148 -7.05 7.56 8.43
N TYR A 149 -6.60 7.28 7.21
CA TYR A 149 -5.33 6.60 6.95
C TYR A 149 -4.25 7.61 6.61
N ILE A 150 -3.10 7.53 7.29
CA ILE A 150 -1.98 8.45 7.07
C ILE A 150 -0.65 7.71 7.14
N SER A 151 0.28 8.02 6.24
CA SER A 151 1.65 7.51 6.31
C SER A 151 2.71 8.61 6.33
N TYR A 152 3.78 8.38 7.10
CA TYR A 152 4.81 9.38 7.38
C TYR A 152 6.12 8.76 7.87
N ASN A 153 7.24 9.42 7.56
CA ASN A 153 8.57 9.06 8.03
C ASN A 153 8.75 9.48 9.50
N THR A 154 9.42 8.62 10.28
CA THR A 154 9.50 8.79 11.73
C THR A 154 10.90 8.86 12.31
N GLN A 155 11.00 9.54 13.45
CA GLN A 155 12.06 9.33 14.42
C GLN A 155 11.68 8.21 15.40
N PRO A 156 12.66 7.49 15.97
CA PRO A 156 14.11 7.64 15.76
C PRO A 156 14.67 6.92 14.52
N GLY A 157 13.87 6.12 13.79
CA GLY A 157 14.38 5.24 12.73
C GLY A 157 15.09 5.91 11.56
N TRP A 158 14.87 7.20 11.34
CA TRP A 158 15.62 7.99 10.36
C TRP A 158 16.85 8.70 10.92
N SER A 159 17.07 8.77 12.24
CA SER A 159 18.14 9.53 12.88
C SER A 159 19.52 9.29 12.27
N ALA A 160 19.88 8.03 12.02
CA ALA A 160 21.18 7.68 11.45
C ALA A 160 21.32 8.11 9.97
N ALA A 161 20.24 8.06 9.19
CA ALA A 161 20.30 8.27 7.74
C ALA A 161 19.85 9.66 7.27
N ALA A 162 19.18 10.43 8.13
CA ALA A 162 18.70 11.78 7.83
C ALA A 162 19.83 12.75 7.42
N PRO A 163 21.03 12.75 8.05
CA PRO A 163 22.12 13.63 7.63
C PRO A 163 22.61 13.36 6.19
N MET A 164 22.60 12.09 5.75
CA MET A 164 22.94 11.74 4.38
C MET A 164 21.93 12.31 3.38
N ARG A 165 20.63 12.20 3.65
CA ARG A 165 19.59 12.82 2.80
C ARG A 165 19.74 14.33 2.77
N HIS A 166 20.04 14.97 3.91
CA HIS A 166 20.27 16.41 3.96
C HIS A 166 21.45 16.83 3.05
N LEU A 167 22.56 16.10 3.10
CA LEU A 167 23.70 16.31 2.20
C LEU A 167 23.31 16.18 0.73
N MET A 168 22.54 15.13 0.38
CA MET A 168 22.05 14.90 -0.98
C MET A 168 21.19 16.07 -1.48
N SER A 169 20.24 16.52 -0.65
CA SER A 169 19.35 17.65 -0.98
C SER A 169 20.14 18.96 -1.17
N LEU A 170 21.09 19.27 -0.28
CA LEU A 170 21.96 20.45 -0.42
C LEU A 170 22.77 20.41 -1.73
N HIS A 171 23.38 19.27 -2.06
CA HIS A 171 24.10 19.12 -3.32
C HIS A 171 23.17 19.26 -4.53
N ALA A 172 21.95 18.71 -4.46
CA ALA A 172 20.99 18.82 -5.56
C ALA A 172 20.59 20.27 -5.88
N ARG A 173 20.61 21.16 -4.87
CA ARG A 173 20.33 22.60 -5.03
C ARG A 173 21.45 23.37 -5.70
N THR A 174 22.69 22.85 -5.69
CA THR A 174 23.83 23.49 -6.39
C THR A 174 23.90 23.08 -7.86
N GLN A 175 23.17 22.04 -8.26
CA GLN A 175 23.16 21.55 -9.65
C GLN A 175 22.10 22.28 -10.48
N ALA A 176 22.49 22.73 -11.67
CA ALA A 176 21.56 23.18 -12.70
C ALA A 176 21.18 22.02 -13.63
N GLY A 177 20.01 22.11 -14.27
CA GLY A 177 19.56 21.13 -15.27
C GLY A 177 18.43 20.19 -14.79
N PRO A 178 18.02 19.23 -15.64
CA PRO A 178 16.88 18.36 -15.39
C PRO A 178 17.05 17.50 -14.13
N THR A 179 15.95 17.23 -13.42
CA THR A 179 15.99 16.54 -12.11
C THR A 179 16.66 15.16 -12.15
N VAL A 180 16.48 14.37 -13.22
CA VAL A 180 17.16 13.07 -13.38
C VAL A 180 18.68 13.23 -13.47
N GLY A 181 19.17 14.19 -14.26
CA GLY A 181 20.61 14.45 -14.38
C GLY A 181 21.23 14.97 -13.08
N ARG A 182 20.47 15.74 -12.29
CA ARG A 182 20.88 16.18 -10.94
C ARG A 182 21.04 14.98 -9.99
N LEU A 183 20.17 13.98 -10.08
CA LEU A 183 20.20 12.81 -9.19
C LEU A 183 21.49 11.99 -9.35
N ASP A 184 21.93 11.67 -10.56
CA ASP A 184 23.16 10.90 -10.78
C ASP A 184 24.39 11.66 -10.26
N ALA A 185 24.44 12.98 -10.46
CA ALA A 185 25.48 13.84 -9.90
C ALA A 185 25.46 13.83 -8.35
N VAL A 186 24.26 13.87 -7.74
CA VAL A 186 24.08 13.81 -6.27
C VAL A 186 24.52 12.47 -5.71
N LEU A 187 24.14 11.36 -6.34
CA LEU A 187 24.57 10.02 -5.94
C LEU A 187 26.08 9.88 -6.06
N GLY A 188 26.67 10.29 -7.20
CA GLY A 188 28.12 10.23 -7.40
C GLY A 188 28.89 11.11 -6.41
N PHE A 189 28.39 12.29 -6.08
CA PHE A 189 28.99 13.15 -5.05
C PHE A 189 28.92 12.52 -3.67
N THR A 190 27.75 12.00 -3.29
CA THR A 190 27.54 11.38 -1.98
C THR A 190 28.42 10.14 -1.80
N ASP A 191 28.57 9.31 -2.84
CA ASP A 191 29.46 8.14 -2.82
C ASP A 191 30.92 8.55 -2.58
N ARG A 192 31.40 9.62 -3.25
CA ARG A 192 32.75 10.16 -3.03
C ARG A 192 32.94 10.67 -1.61
N VAL A 193 31.94 11.34 -1.02
CA VAL A 193 31.99 11.80 0.38
C VAL A 193 32.04 10.61 1.33
N LEU A 194 31.19 9.59 1.14
CA LEU A 194 31.20 8.40 2.00
C LEU A 194 32.51 7.60 1.86
N ALA A 195 33.10 7.57 0.67
CA ALA A 195 34.40 6.94 0.41
C ALA A 195 35.58 7.59 1.17
N THR A 196 35.46 8.85 1.63
CA THR A 196 36.48 9.44 2.51
C THR A 196 36.41 8.92 3.95
N ASN A 197 35.51 7.97 4.24
CA ASN A 197 35.24 7.41 5.56
C ASN A 197 35.04 8.50 6.65
N PRO A 198 34.09 9.44 6.47
CA PRO A 198 33.92 10.58 7.36
C PRO A 198 33.51 10.14 8.78
N GLY A 199 33.70 11.01 9.78
CA GLY A 199 33.32 10.73 11.17
C GLY A 199 31.87 10.29 11.34
N PHE A 200 30.96 10.88 10.56
CA PHE A 200 29.55 10.48 10.49
C PHE A 200 29.37 9.00 10.10
N LEU A 201 30.06 8.52 9.07
CA LEU A 201 29.95 7.13 8.61
C LEU A 201 30.56 6.16 9.61
N ARG A 202 31.68 6.53 10.25
CA ARG A 202 32.29 5.72 11.32
C ARG A 202 31.35 5.56 12.52
N ALA A 203 30.58 6.59 12.84
CA ALA A 203 29.56 6.52 13.89
C ALA A 203 28.26 5.81 13.44
N ASN A 204 28.00 5.74 12.14
CA ASN A 204 26.76 5.18 11.56
C ASN A 204 27.07 4.25 10.37
N PRO A 205 27.75 3.11 10.57
CA PRO A 205 28.25 2.28 9.48
C PRO A 205 27.15 1.74 8.55
N ALA A 206 25.95 1.47 9.09
CA ALA A 206 24.79 1.00 8.32
C ALA A 206 24.30 1.98 7.24
N VAL A 207 24.73 3.25 7.29
CA VAL A 207 24.41 4.24 6.26
C VAL A 207 25.04 3.86 4.92
N ARG A 208 26.20 3.19 4.90
CA ARG A 208 26.82 2.73 3.65
C ARG A 208 25.94 1.72 2.93
N ASP A 209 25.50 0.68 3.63
CA ASP A 209 24.64 -0.36 3.05
C ASP A 209 23.31 0.24 2.56
N ARG A 210 22.77 1.19 3.33
CA ARG A 210 21.58 1.92 2.91
C ARG A 210 21.81 2.71 1.63
N PHE A 211 22.92 3.43 1.53
CA PHE A 211 23.29 4.19 0.34
C PHE A 211 23.46 3.28 -0.89
N ASP A 212 24.07 2.12 -0.72
CA ASP A 212 24.21 1.15 -1.80
C ASP A 212 22.86 0.61 -2.28
N ARG A 213 21.90 0.37 -1.37
CA ARG A 213 20.51 0.02 -1.74
C ARG A 213 19.80 1.15 -2.48
N ILE A 214 19.97 2.39 -2.05
CA ILE A 214 19.37 3.58 -2.68
C ILE A 214 19.78 3.65 -4.16
N LYS A 215 21.06 3.41 -4.48
CA LYS A 215 21.56 3.46 -5.87
C LYS A 215 20.85 2.47 -6.82
N ALA A 216 20.28 1.38 -6.29
CA ALA A 216 19.58 0.38 -7.08
C ALA A 216 18.11 0.73 -7.38
N GLN A 217 17.56 1.78 -6.74
CA GLN A 217 16.15 2.14 -6.87
C GLN A 217 15.82 2.91 -8.16
N ASN A 218 14.52 3.03 -8.43
CA ASN A 218 14.00 3.82 -9.56
C ASN A 218 14.32 5.31 -9.37
N ARG A 219 14.79 5.98 -10.44
CA ARG A 219 15.25 7.37 -10.37
C ARG A 219 14.11 8.36 -10.07
N ALA A 220 12.90 8.11 -10.57
CA ALA A 220 11.74 8.94 -10.25
C ALA A 220 11.42 8.86 -8.75
N TYR A 221 11.36 7.64 -8.19
CA TYR A 221 11.17 7.44 -6.74
C TYR A 221 12.23 8.18 -5.92
N LEU A 222 13.51 8.04 -6.30
CA LEU A 222 14.62 8.70 -5.60
C LEU A 222 14.55 10.23 -5.66
N ALA A 223 14.08 10.80 -6.77
CA ALA A 223 13.91 12.24 -6.89
C ALA A 223 12.87 12.74 -5.87
N HIS A 224 11.72 12.07 -5.81
CA HIS A 224 10.65 12.40 -4.86
C HIS A 224 11.08 12.18 -3.39
N GLU A 225 11.79 11.10 -3.08
CA GLU A 225 12.21 10.82 -1.70
C GLU A 225 13.41 11.68 -1.25
N TYR A 226 14.39 11.95 -2.11
CA TYR A 226 15.66 12.57 -1.64
C TYR A 226 15.83 14.03 -2.04
N LEU A 227 15.07 14.54 -3.01
CA LEU A 227 15.28 15.87 -3.56
C LEU A 227 14.17 16.89 -3.22
N ASN A 228 13.05 16.45 -2.63
CA ASN A 228 12.01 17.35 -2.14
C ASN A 228 12.52 18.32 -1.05
N ASP A 229 12.10 19.58 -1.13
CA ASP A 229 12.57 20.65 -0.25
C ASP A 229 11.99 20.54 1.16
N ALA A 230 10.69 20.30 1.26
CA ALA A 230 10.02 20.04 2.53
C ALA A 230 10.21 18.57 2.90
N TRP A 231 10.77 18.33 4.09
CA TRP A 231 10.83 17.01 4.68
C TRP A 231 10.84 17.07 6.19
N THR A 232 9.81 16.52 6.82
CA THR A 232 9.69 16.44 8.28
C THR A 232 9.67 14.98 8.72
N LEU A 233 10.55 14.67 9.67
CA LEU A 233 10.58 13.40 10.40
C LEU A 233 9.82 13.59 11.71
N PHE A 234 8.78 12.81 11.93
CA PHE A 234 7.90 13.00 13.08
C PHE A 234 8.16 11.95 14.16
N TYR A 235 7.89 12.30 15.41
CA TYR A 235 7.47 11.33 16.41
C TYR A 235 5.97 11.08 16.27
N HIS A 236 5.50 9.87 16.59
CA HIS A 236 4.06 9.57 16.62
C HIS A 236 3.27 10.60 17.43
N ALA A 237 3.80 11.04 18.58
CA ALA A 237 3.17 12.03 19.43
C ALA A 237 2.87 13.38 18.75
N GLU A 238 3.73 13.81 17.82
CA GLU A 238 3.54 15.07 17.10
C GLU A 238 2.39 14.94 16.10
N VAL A 239 2.33 13.83 15.35
CA VAL A 239 1.23 13.56 14.41
C VAL A 239 -0.09 13.36 15.16
N ALA A 240 -0.08 12.64 16.28
CA ALA A 240 -1.26 12.46 17.12
C ALA A 240 -1.77 13.80 17.66
N ALA A 241 -0.89 14.72 18.06
CA ALA A 241 -1.26 16.05 18.51
C ALA A 241 -1.86 16.90 17.38
N GLU A 242 -1.21 16.97 16.21
CA GLU A 242 -1.70 17.72 15.04
C GLU A 242 -3.08 17.18 14.59
N LEU A 243 -3.25 15.85 14.50
CA LEU A 243 -4.54 15.24 14.14
C LEU A 243 -5.60 15.35 15.25
N GLY A 244 -5.19 15.48 16.51
CA GLY A 244 -6.08 15.72 17.65
C GLY A 244 -6.90 17.00 17.50
N GLU A 245 -6.36 18.03 16.82
CA GLU A 245 -7.11 19.26 16.48
C GLU A 245 -8.32 18.95 15.56
N ALA A 246 -8.24 17.90 14.75
CA ALA A 246 -9.32 17.37 13.93
C ALA A 246 -10.28 16.42 14.69
N LYS A 247 -10.13 16.31 16.02
CA LYS A 247 -10.85 15.39 16.91
C LYS A 247 -10.62 13.91 16.57
N LEU A 248 -9.38 13.58 16.22
CA LEU A 248 -8.98 12.23 15.89
C LEU A 248 -8.25 11.55 17.04
N ASP A 249 -8.59 10.29 17.25
CA ASP A 249 -7.90 9.38 18.17
C ASP A 249 -7.20 8.28 17.39
N PHE A 250 -6.02 7.87 17.84
CA PHE A 250 -5.26 6.78 17.23
C PHE A 250 -5.96 5.43 17.44
N ILE A 251 -6.06 4.62 16.38
CA ILE A 251 -6.64 3.27 16.40
C ILE A 251 -5.55 2.20 16.43
N GLY A 252 -4.60 2.29 15.49
CA GLY A 252 -3.55 1.31 15.30
C GLY A 252 -2.81 1.50 13.99
N SER A 253 -1.67 0.84 13.86
CA SER A 253 -0.92 0.76 12.61
C SER A 253 -1.68 -0.07 11.56
N ALA A 254 -1.66 0.34 10.30
CA ALA A 254 -2.12 -0.44 9.16
C ALA A 254 -1.13 -1.55 8.78
N ALA A 255 0.10 -1.51 9.30
CA ALA A 255 1.03 -2.63 9.23
C ALA A 255 0.68 -3.66 10.30
N LEU A 256 -0.31 -4.52 10.03
CA LEU A 256 -0.91 -5.42 11.03
C LEU A 256 0.08 -6.35 11.75
N LEU A 257 1.20 -6.73 11.13
CA LEU A 257 2.23 -7.52 11.81
C LEU A 257 2.87 -6.76 12.97
N GLU A 258 2.86 -5.43 12.95
CA GLU A 258 3.31 -4.59 14.08
C GLU A 258 2.40 -4.77 15.30
N HIS A 259 1.19 -5.34 15.18
CA HIS A 259 0.32 -5.64 16.32
C HIS A 259 0.70 -6.93 17.04
N ILE A 260 1.59 -7.74 16.44
CA ILE A 260 2.04 -9.01 17.00
C ILE A 260 3.28 -8.74 17.86
N ASP A 261 3.06 -8.53 19.16
CA ASP A 261 4.12 -8.16 20.08
C ASP A 261 5.30 -9.16 20.10
N ALA A 262 5.01 -10.47 20.04
CA ALA A 262 6.01 -11.52 20.13
C ALA A 262 7.08 -11.53 19.00
N ILE A 263 6.81 -10.87 17.86
CA ILE A 263 7.78 -10.78 16.75
C ILE A 263 8.44 -9.39 16.66
N ASN A 264 7.97 -8.42 17.44
CA ASN A 264 8.44 -7.05 17.39
C ASN A 264 9.18 -6.61 18.66
N LEU A 265 8.89 -7.24 19.80
CA LEU A 265 9.37 -6.81 21.10
C LEU A 265 9.85 -7.99 21.96
N SER A 266 10.85 -7.73 22.80
CA SER A 266 11.28 -8.66 23.83
C SER A 266 10.30 -8.68 25.02
N PRO A 267 10.30 -9.73 25.85
CA PRO A 267 9.52 -9.76 27.09
C PRO A 267 9.82 -8.60 28.05
N GLU A 268 11.06 -8.12 28.10
CA GLU A 268 11.48 -6.95 28.89
C GLU A 268 10.83 -5.68 28.35
N GLN A 269 10.88 -5.48 27.03
CA GLN A 269 10.27 -4.33 26.37
C GLN A 269 8.75 -4.31 26.59
N LEU A 270 8.09 -5.48 26.52
CA LEU A 270 6.65 -5.58 26.79
C LEU A 270 6.28 -5.23 28.22
N ARG A 271 7.10 -5.62 29.21
CA ARG A 271 6.91 -5.23 30.61
C ARG A 271 6.97 -3.71 30.77
N VAL A 272 7.98 -3.05 30.18
CA VAL A 272 8.10 -1.59 30.20
C VAL A 272 6.89 -0.92 29.55
N LEU A 273 6.47 -1.39 28.36
CA LEU A 273 5.30 -0.81 27.72
C LEU A 273 4.05 -0.95 28.58
N ALA A 274 3.83 -2.10 29.24
CA ALA A 274 2.67 -2.36 30.08
C ALA A 274 2.54 -1.39 31.27
N GLU A 275 3.61 -0.73 31.69
CA GLU A 275 3.61 0.31 32.73
C GLU A 275 3.07 1.67 32.24
N ILE A 276 2.97 1.86 30.91
CA ILE A 276 2.57 3.12 30.30
C ILE A 276 1.08 3.08 29.94
N SER A 277 0.28 3.88 30.64
CA SER A 277 -1.16 4.01 30.42
C SER A 277 -1.53 5.05 29.35
N GLU A 278 -0.70 6.07 29.15
CA GLU A 278 -0.93 7.12 28.15
C GLU A 278 -0.62 6.57 26.74
N PRO A 279 -1.62 6.47 25.83
CA PRO A 279 -1.46 5.77 24.55
C PRO A 279 -0.37 6.36 23.65
N THR A 280 -0.25 7.70 23.62
CA THR A 280 0.66 8.41 22.71
C THR A 280 2.12 8.17 23.10
N LEU A 281 2.41 8.24 24.39
CA LEU A 281 3.71 7.92 24.97
C LEU A 281 4.03 6.44 24.78
N ARG A 282 3.05 5.56 24.96
CA ARG A 282 3.24 4.11 24.75
C ARG A 282 3.68 3.82 23.31
N GLU A 283 3.03 4.41 22.31
CA GLU A 283 3.41 4.26 20.90
C GLU A 283 4.77 4.91 20.60
N THR A 284 5.05 6.09 21.18
CA THR A 284 6.35 6.75 21.02
C THR A 284 7.48 5.89 21.60
N VAL A 285 7.31 5.31 22.79
CA VAL A 285 8.29 4.39 23.38
C VAL A 285 8.44 3.12 22.54
N ARG A 286 7.34 2.59 21.99
CA ARG A 286 7.40 1.46 21.05
C ARG A 286 8.25 1.81 19.83
N ASP A 287 8.10 3.00 19.25
CA ASP A 287 8.90 3.45 18.11
C ASP A 287 10.40 3.45 18.40
N PHE A 288 10.81 3.78 19.63
CA PHE A 288 12.20 3.63 20.07
C PHE A 288 12.65 2.18 20.16
N MET A 289 11.80 1.29 20.69
CA MET A 289 12.11 -0.13 20.84
C MET A 289 12.28 -0.85 19.50
N VAL A 290 11.50 -0.47 18.49
CA VAL A 290 11.53 -1.09 17.16
C VAL A 290 12.33 -0.27 16.13
N ASN A 291 12.89 0.87 16.54
CA ASN A 291 13.57 1.83 15.69
C ASN A 291 12.72 2.24 14.46
N GLN A 292 11.46 2.61 14.70
CA GLN A 292 10.46 2.82 13.66
C GLN A 292 10.90 3.91 12.68
N GLN A 293 10.92 3.56 11.39
CA GLN A 293 11.36 4.45 10.31
C GLN A 293 10.20 5.03 9.51
N PHE A 294 9.08 4.31 9.39
CA PHE A 294 7.94 4.73 8.60
C PHE A 294 6.66 4.20 9.23
N ARG A 295 5.72 5.07 9.58
CA ARG A 295 4.43 4.68 10.11
C ARG A 295 3.35 4.76 9.04
N ARG A 296 2.38 3.86 9.18
CA ARG A 296 1.13 3.82 8.42
C ARG A 296 0.04 3.70 9.47
N ASP A 297 -0.52 4.80 9.89
CA ASP A 297 -1.44 4.85 11.02
C ASP A 297 -2.89 5.03 10.57
N VAL A 298 -3.80 4.42 11.34
CA VAL A 298 -5.23 4.65 11.24
C VAL A 298 -5.70 5.42 12.47
N PHE A 299 -6.42 6.50 12.22
CA PHE A 299 -7.09 7.33 13.23
C PHE A 299 -8.60 7.30 12.99
N ALA A 300 -9.40 7.64 14.00
CA ALA A 300 -10.84 7.79 13.85
C ALA A 300 -11.38 8.99 14.60
N ARG A 301 -12.47 9.58 14.09
CA ARG A 301 -13.21 10.62 14.80
C ARG A 301 -14.25 10.00 15.73
N GLY A 302 -14.07 10.10 17.04
CA GLY A 302 -15.04 9.59 18.01
C GLY A 302 -15.14 8.05 17.95
N SER A 303 -14.00 7.38 18.10
CA SER A 303 -13.93 5.92 18.06
C SER A 303 -14.78 5.26 19.15
N VAL A 304 -15.62 4.30 18.75
CA VAL A 304 -16.45 3.52 19.67
C VAL A 304 -15.84 2.13 19.87
N GLY A 305 -15.60 1.76 21.14
CA GLY A 305 -15.15 0.42 21.50
C GLY A 305 -16.27 -0.61 21.36
N LEU A 306 -15.92 -1.80 20.91
CA LEU A 306 -16.83 -2.94 20.81
C LEU A 306 -16.73 -3.79 22.08
N PHE A 307 -17.85 -4.33 22.53
CA PHE A 307 -17.82 -5.38 23.55
C PHE A 307 -17.26 -6.68 22.96
N ALA A 308 -16.63 -7.52 23.77
CA ALA A 308 -15.94 -8.73 23.28
C ALA A 308 -16.86 -9.67 22.49
N GLN A 309 -18.11 -9.85 22.92
CA GLN A 309 -19.08 -10.71 22.24
C GLN A 309 -19.56 -10.08 20.92
N GLU A 310 -19.79 -8.76 20.90
CA GLU A 310 -20.15 -8.02 19.69
C GLU A 310 -19.02 -8.08 18.66
N ALA A 311 -17.78 -7.84 19.09
CA ALA A 311 -16.60 -7.95 18.24
C ALA A 311 -16.48 -9.36 17.66
N ARG A 312 -16.73 -10.41 18.46
CA ARG A 312 -16.71 -11.80 17.99
C ARG A 312 -17.74 -12.04 16.89
N GLU A 313 -18.97 -11.56 17.02
CA GLU A 313 -19.97 -11.74 15.95
C GLU A 313 -19.56 -11.02 14.67
N ILE A 314 -19.03 -9.80 14.75
CA ILE A 314 -18.53 -9.07 13.56
C ILE A 314 -17.34 -9.80 12.93
N TRP A 315 -16.47 -10.37 13.75
CA TRP A 315 -15.34 -11.19 13.33
C TRP A 315 -15.77 -12.47 12.60
N LEU A 316 -16.81 -13.15 13.08
CA LEU A 316 -17.33 -14.37 12.46
C LEU A 316 -17.87 -14.11 11.05
N GLU A 317 -18.42 -12.91 10.80
CA GLU A 317 -18.88 -12.48 9.48
C GLU A 317 -17.75 -11.94 8.58
N GLN A 318 -16.51 -11.81 9.07
CA GLN A 318 -15.41 -11.39 8.19
C GLN A 318 -15.14 -12.47 7.14
N ARG A 319 -15.37 -12.13 5.87
CA ARG A 319 -14.92 -12.92 4.73
C ARG A 319 -13.46 -12.64 4.46
N VAL A 320 -12.68 -13.67 4.19
CA VAL A 320 -11.26 -13.56 3.82
C VAL A 320 -10.96 -14.40 2.59
N ALA A 321 -10.03 -13.93 1.78
CA ALA A 321 -9.61 -14.60 0.55
C ALA A 321 -8.09 -14.75 0.49
N LEU A 322 -7.64 -15.86 -0.09
CA LEU A 322 -6.23 -16.11 -0.35
C LEU A 322 -5.74 -15.21 -1.50
N SER A 323 -4.65 -14.47 -1.29
CA SER A 323 -4.00 -13.63 -2.31
C SER A 323 -2.60 -14.09 -2.72
N THR A 324 -2.12 -15.18 -2.12
CA THR A 324 -0.86 -15.83 -2.47
C THR A 324 -1.16 -17.28 -2.84
N PRO A 325 -0.56 -17.86 -3.89
CA PRO A 325 -0.76 -19.28 -4.19
C PRO A 325 -0.49 -20.14 -2.95
N ARG A 326 -1.37 -21.12 -2.67
CA ARG A 326 -1.34 -21.90 -1.43
C ARG A 326 0.04 -22.49 -1.11
N GLN A 327 0.75 -22.96 -2.11
CA GLN A 327 2.08 -23.55 -2.00
C GLN A 327 3.22 -22.53 -1.87
N ASP A 328 2.93 -21.24 -2.03
CA ASP A 328 3.88 -20.12 -1.98
C ASP A 328 3.77 -19.36 -0.65
N VAL A 329 2.75 -19.68 0.16
CA VAL A 329 2.59 -19.14 1.51
C VAL A 329 3.72 -19.65 2.38
N GLN A 330 4.58 -18.73 2.82
CA GLN A 330 5.67 -19.06 3.72
C GLN A 330 5.13 -19.09 5.16
N LEU A 331 5.43 -20.17 5.88
CA LEU A 331 5.13 -20.28 7.31
C LEU A 331 6.17 -19.56 8.18
N THR A 332 6.58 -18.37 7.75
CA THR A 332 7.46 -17.50 8.52
C THR A 332 7.02 -16.06 8.40
N VAL A 333 7.13 -15.32 9.50
CA VAL A 333 6.86 -13.88 9.54
C VAL A 333 8.04 -13.15 10.17
N THR A 334 8.28 -11.93 9.72
CA THR A 334 9.37 -11.10 10.23
C THR A 334 8.80 -9.86 10.88
N GLY A 335 9.25 -9.58 12.09
CA GLY A 335 9.04 -8.31 12.79
C GLY A 335 10.37 -7.72 13.24
N SER A 336 10.32 -6.61 13.99
CA SER A 336 11.52 -5.87 14.37
C SER A 336 12.45 -6.63 15.32
N ALA A 337 11.94 -7.61 16.08
CA ALA A 337 12.76 -8.44 16.97
C ALA A 337 13.34 -9.68 16.26
N GLY A 338 12.89 -9.98 15.03
CA GLY A 338 13.40 -11.11 14.24
C GLY A 338 12.32 -11.87 13.47
N GLN A 339 12.66 -13.09 13.05
CA GLN A 339 11.76 -13.98 12.32
C GLN A 339 11.13 -15.01 13.26
N ALA A 340 9.85 -15.31 13.05
CA ALA A 340 9.12 -16.36 13.75
C ALA A 340 8.54 -17.37 12.76
N THR A 341 8.57 -18.65 13.14
CA THR A 341 7.97 -19.76 12.37
C THR A 341 6.52 -19.97 12.81
N LEU A 342 5.63 -20.03 11.83
CA LEU A 342 4.21 -20.30 12.03
C LEU A 342 3.97 -21.81 12.19
N GLN A 343 3.18 -22.19 13.19
CA GLN A 343 2.90 -23.60 13.52
C GLN A 343 2.03 -24.28 12.45
N PRO A 344 2.54 -25.27 11.69
CA PRO A 344 1.79 -25.89 10.59
C PRO A 344 0.38 -26.36 10.97
N GLU A 345 0.24 -26.95 12.16
CA GLU A 345 -1.03 -27.43 12.71
C GLU A 345 -2.09 -26.34 12.91
N THR A 346 -1.69 -25.07 13.04
CA THR A 346 -2.60 -23.94 13.17
C THR A 346 -2.92 -23.31 11.81
N TYR A 347 -1.92 -23.16 10.94
CA TYR A 347 -2.05 -22.36 9.72
C TYR A 347 -2.44 -23.17 8.48
N LEU A 348 -1.95 -24.40 8.32
CA LEU A 348 -2.24 -25.21 7.13
C LEU A 348 -3.74 -25.51 6.96
N PRO A 349 -4.52 -25.89 8.00
CA PRO A 349 -5.95 -26.15 7.83
C PRO A 349 -6.72 -24.93 7.32
N VAL A 350 -6.39 -23.73 7.83
CA VAL A 350 -7.00 -22.47 7.41
C VAL A 350 -6.63 -22.15 5.95
N LEU A 351 -5.37 -22.33 5.58
CA LEU A 351 -4.89 -22.09 4.22
C LEU A 351 -5.48 -23.09 3.22
N ASP A 352 -5.62 -24.36 3.59
CA ASP A 352 -6.22 -25.40 2.74
C ASP A 352 -7.71 -25.12 2.49
N ALA A 353 -8.47 -24.76 3.53
CA ALA A 353 -9.87 -24.38 3.38
C ALA A 353 -10.06 -23.14 2.49
N LEU A 354 -9.15 -22.15 2.57
CA LEU A 354 -9.18 -20.93 1.74
C LEU A 354 -8.60 -21.14 0.33
N ALA A 355 -7.86 -22.22 0.10
CA ALA A 355 -7.43 -22.61 -1.25
C ALA A 355 -8.59 -23.12 -2.12
N GLU A 356 -9.75 -23.44 -1.52
CA GLU A 356 -10.99 -23.77 -2.24
C GLU A 356 -11.80 -22.52 -2.62
N GLY A 357 -11.56 -21.39 -1.94
CA GLY A 357 -12.20 -20.11 -2.22
C GLY A 357 -12.36 -19.22 -0.98
N PRO A 358 -12.84 -17.98 -1.16
CA PRO A 358 -13.08 -17.05 -0.06
C PRO A 358 -14.17 -17.57 0.91
N ARG A 359 -13.91 -17.51 2.22
CA ARG A 359 -14.84 -17.98 3.26
C ARG A 359 -14.94 -16.97 4.41
N THR A 360 -16.07 -16.97 5.09
CA THR A 360 -16.21 -16.27 6.38
C THR A 360 -15.53 -17.06 7.49
N LEU A 361 -15.13 -16.39 8.58
CA LEU A 361 -14.59 -17.09 9.75
C LEU A 361 -15.63 -18.04 10.37
N ARG A 362 -16.92 -17.73 10.26
CA ARG A 362 -18.00 -18.65 10.65
C ARG A 362 -17.97 -19.93 9.83
N GLN A 363 -17.87 -19.83 8.50
CA GLN A 363 -17.76 -21.00 7.61
C GLN A 363 -16.48 -21.80 7.86
N LEU A 364 -15.36 -21.13 8.16
CA LEU A 364 -14.12 -21.84 8.51
C LEU A 364 -14.28 -22.70 9.78
N LEU A 365 -15.09 -22.26 10.74
CA LEU A 365 -15.37 -23.02 11.97
C LEU A 365 -16.31 -24.22 11.76
N GLU A 366 -16.88 -24.41 10.57
CA GLU A 366 -17.62 -25.63 10.22
C GLU A 366 -16.66 -26.82 9.99
N ASP A 367 -15.40 -26.55 9.63
CA ASP A 367 -14.35 -27.57 9.56
C ASP A 367 -13.93 -28.00 10.98
N ALA A 368 -14.03 -29.29 11.27
CA ALA A 368 -13.75 -29.84 12.59
C ALA A 368 -12.28 -29.67 13.04
N THR A 369 -11.33 -29.59 12.10
CA THR A 369 -9.91 -29.35 12.40
C THR A 369 -9.69 -27.90 12.80
N ILE A 370 -10.28 -26.96 12.06
CA ILE A 370 -10.21 -25.53 12.37
C ILE A 370 -10.96 -25.23 13.68
N ALA A 371 -12.15 -25.80 13.88
CA ALA A 371 -12.93 -25.62 15.10
C ALA A 371 -12.16 -26.02 16.38
N ARG A 372 -11.34 -27.08 16.30
CA ARG A 372 -10.49 -27.56 17.41
C ARG A 372 -9.37 -26.58 17.78
N LEU A 373 -8.97 -25.66 16.90
CA LEU A 373 -8.00 -24.61 17.23
C LEU A 373 -8.55 -23.66 18.30
N GLY A 374 -9.87 -23.47 18.32
CA GLY A 374 -10.55 -22.50 19.17
C GLY A 374 -10.46 -21.07 18.62
N TRP A 375 -11.40 -20.23 19.09
CA TRP A 375 -11.58 -18.86 18.60
C TRP A 375 -10.31 -17.99 18.63
N PRO A 376 -9.55 -17.90 19.75
CA PRO A 376 -8.39 -17.00 19.81
C PRO A 376 -7.29 -17.35 18.80
N ARG A 377 -7.04 -18.64 18.56
CA ARG A 377 -6.02 -19.10 17.61
C ARG A 377 -6.43 -18.83 16.17
N LEU A 378 -7.69 -19.06 15.81
CA LEU A 378 -8.20 -18.73 14.47
C LEU A 378 -8.10 -17.22 14.21
N GLN A 379 -8.58 -16.40 15.15
CA GLN A 379 -8.50 -14.94 15.03
C GLN A 379 -7.05 -14.46 14.84
N GLN A 380 -6.12 -14.97 15.65
CA GLN A 380 -4.70 -14.63 15.52
C GLN A 380 -4.09 -15.12 14.21
N ALA A 381 -4.40 -16.34 13.77
CA ALA A 381 -3.90 -16.89 12.51
C ALA A 381 -4.34 -16.04 11.32
N VAL A 382 -5.62 -15.64 11.27
CA VAL A 382 -6.16 -14.75 10.23
C VAL A 382 -5.46 -13.38 10.29
N LEU A 383 -5.29 -12.79 11.47
CA LEU A 383 -4.59 -11.51 11.64
C LEU A 383 -3.15 -11.57 11.10
N VAL A 384 -2.41 -12.63 11.44
CA VAL A 384 -1.03 -12.85 10.98
C VAL A 384 -0.97 -13.05 9.47
N LEU A 385 -1.85 -13.88 8.90
CA LEU A 385 -1.88 -14.15 7.46
C LEU A 385 -2.32 -12.93 6.65
N VAL A 386 -3.27 -12.14 7.15
CA VAL A 386 -3.63 -10.85 6.56
C VAL A 386 -2.45 -9.88 6.66
N GLY A 387 -1.79 -9.79 7.83
CA GLY A 387 -0.63 -8.93 8.03
C GLY A 387 0.56 -9.29 7.14
N GLY A 388 0.80 -10.57 6.88
CA GLY A 388 1.81 -11.07 5.94
C GLY A 388 1.43 -10.90 4.46
N GLY A 389 0.23 -10.40 4.16
CA GLY A 389 -0.24 -10.22 2.79
C GLY A 389 -0.65 -11.50 2.06
N HIS A 390 -0.74 -12.62 2.78
CA HIS A 390 -1.21 -13.91 2.23
C HIS A 390 -2.73 -13.98 2.13
N LEU A 391 -3.43 -13.28 3.02
CA LEU A 391 -4.88 -13.09 2.99
C LEU A 391 -5.24 -11.62 2.78
N GLN A 392 -6.39 -11.41 2.15
CA GLN A 392 -7.08 -10.12 2.10
C GLN A 392 -8.45 -10.25 2.77
N PRO A 393 -8.87 -9.25 3.58
CA PRO A 393 -10.28 -9.08 3.90
C PRO A 393 -11.09 -8.96 2.60
N ALA A 394 -12.19 -9.69 2.53
CA ALA A 394 -13.05 -9.75 1.35
C ALA A 394 -14.39 -9.06 1.63
N ARG A 395 -15.00 -8.55 0.55
CA ARG A 395 -16.34 -7.97 0.56
C ARG A 395 -17.39 -9.08 0.51
N ASP A 396 -18.61 -8.74 0.91
CA ASP A 396 -19.74 -9.67 0.86
C ASP A 396 -19.98 -10.22 -0.53
N GLU A 397 -20.23 -11.52 -0.60
CA GLU A 397 -20.47 -12.27 -1.84
C GLU A 397 -21.67 -11.71 -2.62
N ALA A 398 -22.72 -11.26 -1.93
CA ALA A 398 -23.95 -10.77 -2.56
C ALA A 398 -23.74 -9.59 -3.54
N GLY A 399 -22.71 -8.76 -3.33
CA GLY A 399 -22.39 -7.65 -4.23
C GLY A 399 -21.33 -7.95 -5.29
N GLU A 400 -20.79 -9.18 -5.33
CA GLU A 400 -19.62 -9.52 -6.13
C GLU A 400 -19.86 -9.41 -7.63
N ALA A 401 -21.05 -9.81 -8.12
CA ALA A 401 -21.41 -9.68 -9.52
C ALA A 401 -21.41 -8.21 -9.99
N ALA A 402 -22.03 -7.31 -9.22
CA ALA A 402 -22.06 -5.88 -9.52
C ALA A 402 -20.65 -5.24 -9.48
N ARG A 403 -19.78 -5.73 -8.58
CA ARG A 403 -18.37 -5.32 -8.55
C ARG A 403 -17.62 -5.84 -9.77
N SER A 404 -17.88 -7.08 -10.19
CA SER A 404 -17.26 -7.70 -11.36
C SER A 404 -17.52 -6.89 -12.64
N GLU A 405 -18.77 -6.44 -12.85
CA GLU A 405 -19.14 -5.55 -13.96
C GLU A 405 -18.30 -4.27 -14.06
N ARG A 406 -17.72 -3.82 -12.94
CA ARG A 406 -16.92 -2.60 -12.83
C ARG A 406 -15.42 -2.88 -12.87
N THR A 407 -14.98 -3.97 -12.23
CA THR A 407 -13.58 -4.37 -12.24
C THR A 407 -13.13 -4.94 -13.59
N THR A 408 -14.01 -5.59 -14.36
CA THR A 408 -13.66 -6.16 -15.67
C THR A 408 -13.17 -5.10 -16.66
N PRO A 409 -13.91 -4.01 -16.97
CA PRO A 409 -13.43 -2.98 -17.90
C PRO A 409 -12.21 -2.22 -17.37
N PHE A 410 -12.10 -2.01 -16.05
CA PHE A 410 -10.90 -1.45 -15.43
C PHE A 410 -9.68 -2.35 -15.67
N ASN A 411 -9.79 -3.63 -15.37
CA ASN A 411 -8.71 -4.59 -15.54
C ASN A 411 -8.32 -4.71 -17.02
N GLU A 412 -9.30 -4.70 -17.93
CA GLU A 412 -9.04 -4.69 -19.37
C GLU A 412 -8.23 -3.46 -19.78
N ALA A 413 -8.56 -2.26 -19.28
CA ALA A 413 -7.79 -1.04 -19.56
C ALA A 413 -6.34 -1.14 -19.05
N VAL A 414 -6.12 -1.74 -17.87
CA VAL A 414 -4.76 -2.02 -17.34
C VAL A 414 -4.02 -3.01 -18.24
N LEU A 415 -4.65 -4.12 -18.63
CA LEU A 415 -4.06 -5.14 -19.50
C LEU A 415 -3.69 -4.58 -20.88
N GLN A 416 -4.55 -3.75 -21.47
CA GLN A 416 -4.23 -3.09 -22.75
C GLN A 416 -3.04 -2.14 -22.62
N ARG A 417 -2.90 -1.45 -21.48
CA ARG A 417 -1.73 -0.58 -21.20
C ARG A 417 -0.43 -1.38 -21.11
N ALA A 418 -0.49 -2.62 -20.62
CA ALA A 418 0.65 -3.54 -20.51
C ALA A 418 1.33 -3.82 -21.86
N ARG A 419 0.61 -3.63 -22.97
CA ARG A 419 1.19 -3.71 -24.32
C ARG A 419 2.28 -2.66 -24.54
N PHE A 420 2.20 -1.51 -23.89
CA PHE A 420 3.07 -0.36 -24.16
C PHE A 420 4.09 -0.08 -23.05
N ALA A 421 3.73 -0.35 -21.79
CA ALA A 421 4.55 0.00 -20.63
C ALA A 421 4.32 -0.97 -19.46
N ASP A 422 5.25 -0.97 -18.50
CA ASP A 422 5.24 -1.80 -17.29
C ASP A 422 4.79 -1.05 -16.02
N GLN A 423 4.19 0.12 -16.20
CA GLN A 423 3.91 1.07 -15.12
C GLN A 423 2.78 0.63 -14.20
N LEU A 424 1.72 0.03 -14.74
CA LEU A 424 0.54 -0.39 -13.96
C LEU A 424 0.67 -1.87 -13.63
N GLN A 425 0.83 -2.21 -12.35
CA GLN A 425 1.15 -3.59 -11.92
C GLN A 425 0.08 -4.23 -11.03
N PHE A 426 -1.11 -3.63 -10.94
CA PHE A 426 -2.20 -4.13 -10.09
C PHE A 426 -3.51 -4.23 -10.86
N LEU A 427 -4.25 -5.31 -10.61
CA LEU A 427 -5.60 -5.53 -11.12
C LEU A 427 -6.59 -5.47 -9.95
N ALA A 428 -7.75 -4.84 -10.18
CA ALA A 428 -8.84 -4.72 -9.22
C ALA A 428 -9.55 -6.07 -9.01
N SER A 429 -9.79 -6.44 -7.75
CA SER A 429 -10.53 -7.65 -7.41
C SER A 429 -11.94 -7.31 -6.92
N PRO A 430 -13.01 -7.84 -7.55
CA PRO A 430 -14.37 -7.70 -7.04
C PRO A 430 -14.60 -8.49 -5.74
N VAL A 431 -13.70 -9.41 -5.38
CA VAL A 431 -13.78 -10.18 -4.14
C VAL A 431 -13.26 -9.36 -2.96
N THR A 432 -12.09 -8.71 -3.11
CA THR A 432 -11.44 -8.02 -1.99
C THR A 432 -11.80 -6.55 -1.89
N GLY A 433 -12.31 -5.94 -2.97
CA GLY A 433 -12.48 -4.49 -3.05
C GLY A 433 -11.13 -3.75 -3.13
N GLY A 434 -10.03 -4.45 -3.39
CA GLY A 434 -8.67 -3.91 -3.49
C GLY A 434 -7.94 -4.40 -4.73
N GLY A 435 -6.61 -4.20 -4.75
CA GLY A 435 -5.74 -4.55 -5.87
C GLY A 435 -4.84 -5.75 -5.60
N ILE A 436 -4.61 -6.57 -6.63
CA ILE A 436 -3.67 -7.70 -6.60
C ILE A 436 -2.55 -7.43 -7.60
N MET A 437 -1.31 -7.60 -7.14
CA MET A 437 -0.14 -7.41 -7.99
C MET A 437 -0.11 -8.48 -9.09
N VAL A 438 -0.05 -8.03 -10.33
CA VAL A 438 0.13 -8.86 -11.53
C VAL A 438 1.16 -8.14 -12.39
N ASP A 439 2.35 -8.70 -12.51
CA ASP A 439 3.43 -8.10 -13.30
C ASP A 439 3.06 -8.03 -14.79
N ARG A 440 3.82 -7.23 -15.55
CA ARG A 440 3.55 -7.02 -16.98
C ARG A 440 3.52 -8.31 -17.79
N ILE A 441 4.36 -9.30 -17.47
CA ILE A 441 4.41 -10.56 -18.23
C ILE A 441 3.13 -11.35 -17.99
N ALA A 442 2.71 -11.48 -16.72
CA ALA A 442 1.45 -12.12 -16.36
C ALA A 442 0.24 -11.37 -16.94
N GLN A 443 0.29 -10.03 -17.02
CA GLN A 443 -0.74 -9.23 -17.71
C GLN A 443 -0.81 -9.57 -19.21
N LEU A 444 0.33 -9.66 -19.89
CA LEU A 444 0.36 -10.03 -21.31
C LEU A 444 -0.16 -11.46 -21.54
N PHE A 445 0.12 -12.39 -20.61
CA PHE A 445 -0.47 -13.73 -20.65
C PHE A 445 -2.00 -13.69 -20.52
N LEU A 446 -2.53 -12.97 -19.53
CA LEU A 446 -3.98 -12.78 -19.36
C LEU A 446 -4.61 -12.15 -20.61
N LEU A 447 -3.99 -11.10 -21.13
CA LEU A 447 -4.47 -10.41 -22.32
C LEU A 447 -4.49 -11.33 -23.55
N GLY A 448 -3.42 -12.10 -23.77
CA GLY A 448 -3.34 -13.07 -24.85
C GLY A 448 -4.44 -14.14 -24.73
N THR A 449 -4.63 -14.71 -23.55
CA THR A 449 -5.69 -15.69 -23.28
C THR A 449 -7.08 -15.11 -23.54
N ARG A 450 -7.37 -13.89 -23.05
CA ARG A 450 -8.67 -13.22 -23.26
C ARG A 450 -8.94 -12.85 -24.71
N SER A 451 -7.89 -12.54 -25.44
CA SER A 451 -7.97 -12.23 -26.88
C SER A 451 -8.06 -13.49 -27.75
N GLY A 452 -8.17 -14.68 -27.16
CA GLY A 452 -8.27 -15.95 -27.89
C GLY A 452 -6.98 -16.37 -28.59
N GLN A 453 -5.82 -15.87 -28.15
CA GLN A 453 -4.53 -16.25 -28.72
C GLN A 453 -4.22 -17.72 -28.40
N ALA A 454 -3.86 -18.50 -29.42
CA ALA A 454 -3.51 -19.91 -29.24
C ALA A 454 -2.19 -20.13 -28.49
N ASP A 455 -1.25 -19.17 -28.58
CA ASP A 455 0.04 -19.16 -27.86
C ASP A 455 0.19 -17.82 -27.11
N PRO A 456 -0.38 -17.67 -25.89
CA PRO A 456 -0.21 -16.46 -25.08
C PRO A 456 1.27 -16.09 -24.80
N PRO A 457 2.19 -17.05 -24.56
CA PRO A 457 3.63 -16.77 -24.53
C PRO A 457 4.18 -16.15 -25.82
N GLY A 458 3.79 -16.69 -26.98
CA GLY A 458 4.15 -16.14 -28.29
C GLY A 458 3.63 -14.71 -28.47
N PHE A 459 2.36 -14.47 -28.13
CA PHE A 459 1.77 -13.13 -28.13
C PHE A 459 2.53 -12.14 -27.23
N ALA A 460 2.91 -12.56 -26.02
CA ALA A 460 3.72 -11.72 -25.13
C ALA A 460 5.10 -11.42 -25.72
N TRP A 461 5.75 -12.42 -26.34
CA TRP A 461 7.05 -12.24 -27.00
C TRP A 461 6.99 -11.26 -28.17
N ASP A 462 5.97 -11.35 -29.01
CA ASP A 462 5.80 -10.44 -30.15
C ASP A 462 5.75 -8.98 -29.71
N ILE A 463 5.06 -8.69 -28.60
CA ILE A 463 4.98 -7.35 -28.03
C ILE A 463 6.33 -6.89 -27.48
N LEU A 464 7.00 -7.72 -26.68
CA LEU A 464 8.26 -7.37 -26.03
C LEU A 464 9.39 -7.17 -27.05
N SER A 465 9.49 -8.08 -28.03
CA SER A 465 10.55 -8.05 -29.05
C SER A 465 10.42 -6.85 -30.00
N GLN A 466 9.20 -6.46 -30.38
CA GLN A 466 8.95 -5.24 -31.17
C GLN A 466 9.42 -3.95 -30.45
N GLN A 467 9.54 -3.99 -29.13
CA GLN A 467 10.01 -2.88 -28.29
C GLN A 467 11.49 -3.00 -27.95
N GLY A 468 12.20 -3.98 -28.53
CA GLY A 468 13.60 -4.28 -28.21
C GLY A 468 13.81 -4.79 -26.78
N GLN A 469 12.75 -5.25 -26.11
CA GLN A 469 12.82 -5.75 -24.76
C GLN A 469 13.15 -7.25 -24.74
N ARG A 470 13.99 -7.64 -23.79
CA ARG A 470 14.45 -9.01 -23.59
C ARG A 470 14.29 -9.40 -22.13
N LEU A 471 14.08 -10.68 -21.89
CA LEU A 471 14.05 -11.22 -20.55
C LEU A 471 15.44 -11.28 -19.94
N VAL A 472 15.49 -11.07 -18.63
CA VAL A 472 16.67 -11.31 -17.81
C VAL A 472 16.47 -12.61 -17.03
N GLN A 473 17.48 -13.47 -17.07
CA GLN A 473 17.56 -14.71 -16.31
C GLN A 473 18.95 -14.79 -15.67
N ASP A 474 18.99 -15.03 -14.36
CA ASP A 474 20.24 -15.09 -13.57
C ASP A 474 21.15 -13.86 -13.76
N GLY A 475 20.54 -12.68 -13.87
CA GLY A 475 21.23 -11.40 -14.07
C GLY A 475 21.78 -11.18 -15.48
N LYS A 476 21.53 -12.08 -16.43
CA LYS A 476 21.94 -11.97 -17.83
C LYS A 476 20.74 -11.81 -18.76
N SER A 477 20.87 -10.93 -19.74
CA SER A 477 19.88 -10.80 -20.81
C SER A 477 19.92 -12.04 -21.70
N LEU A 478 18.75 -12.59 -22.06
CA LEU A 478 18.65 -13.65 -23.05
C LEU A 478 18.81 -13.05 -24.45
N GLU A 479 19.68 -13.63 -25.27
CA GLU A 479 20.12 -13.00 -26.52
C GLU A 479 19.29 -13.46 -27.73
N SER A 480 18.89 -14.72 -27.78
CA SER A 480 18.13 -15.28 -28.90
C SER A 480 16.61 -15.22 -28.67
N SER A 481 15.85 -15.13 -29.76
CA SER A 481 14.39 -15.21 -29.71
C SER A 481 13.89 -16.54 -29.16
N GLU A 482 14.59 -17.64 -29.46
CA GLU A 482 14.25 -18.99 -28.99
C GLU A 482 14.38 -19.10 -27.46
N GLU A 483 15.47 -18.59 -26.88
CA GLU A 483 15.68 -18.58 -25.42
C GLU A 483 14.61 -17.74 -24.71
N ASN A 484 14.31 -16.54 -25.23
CA ASN A 484 13.29 -15.66 -24.66
C ASN A 484 11.91 -16.32 -24.69
N LEU A 485 11.52 -16.92 -25.82
CA LEU A 485 10.22 -17.59 -25.95
C LEU A 485 10.14 -18.83 -25.05
N ALA A 486 11.22 -19.61 -24.94
CA ALA A 486 11.28 -20.75 -24.02
C ALA A 486 11.11 -20.32 -22.56
N ALA A 487 11.76 -19.22 -22.15
CA ALA A 487 11.61 -18.65 -20.82
C ALA A 487 10.19 -18.13 -20.56
N LEU A 488 9.54 -17.50 -21.55
CA LEU A 488 8.13 -17.08 -21.43
C LEU A 488 7.19 -18.28 -21.31
N ARG A 489 7.40 -19.36 -22.07
CA ARG A 489 6.61 -20.59 -21.95
C ARG A 489 6.74 -21.24 -20.58
N PHE A 490 7.96 -21.29 -20.04
CA PHE A 490 8.19 -21.75 -18.67
C PHE A 490 7.45 -20.90 -17.64
N ARG A 491 7.57 -19.56 -17.74
CA ARG A 491 6.84 -18.62 -16.86
C ARG A 491 5.33 -18.74 -17.00
N PHE A 492 4.81 -19.00 -18.19
CA PHE A 492 3.38 -19.20 -18.43
C PHE A 492 2.85 -20.49 -17.78
N GLY A 493 3.62 -21.57 -17.80
CA GLY A 493 3.30 -22.79 -17.04
C GLY A 493 3.18 -22.49 -15.54
N MET A 494 4.19 -21.84 -14.97
CA MET A 494 4.18 -21.41 -13.57
C MET A 494 3.03 -20.46 -13.23
N PHE A 495 2.73 -19.52 -14.13
CA PHE A 495 1.58 -18.61 -14.00
C PHE A 495 0.26 -19.39 -13.96
N THR A 496 0.06 -20.30 -14.90
CA THR A 496 -1.17 -21.10 -15.06
C THR A 496 -1.41 -22.04 -13.89
N GLU A 497 -0.36 -22.68 -13.38
CA GLU A 497 -0.44 -23.63 -12.27
C GLU A 497 -0.59 -22.95 -10.91
N ARG A 498 0.04 -21.77 -10.72
CA ARG A 498 0.20 -21.16 -9.38
C ARG A 498 -0.65 -19.91 -9.20
N GLN A 499 -0.48 -18.91 -10.08
CA GLN A 499 -1.06 -17.58 -9.89
C GLN A 499 -2.49 -17.49 -10.46
N LEU A 500 -2.74 -18.07 -11.63
CA LEU A 500 -4.03 -18.02 -12.31
C LEU A 500 -5.20 -18.57 -11.45
N PRO A 501 -5.06 -19.68 -10.70
CA PRO A 501 -6.14 -20.15 -9.82
C PRO A 501 -6.53 -19.12 -8.76
N VAL A 502 -5.54 -18.44 -8.16
CA VAL A 502 -5.79 -17.35 -7.19
C VAL A 502 -6.49 -16.18 -7.88
N LEU A 503 -6.05 -15.78 -9.07
CA LEU A 503 -6.70 -14.69 -9.80
C LEU A 503 -8.15 -15.02 -10.16
N LYS A 504 -8.47 -16.27 -10.50
CA LYS A 504 -9.84 -16.73 -10.72
C LYS A 504 -10.69 -16.66 -9.45
N GLN A 505 -10.16 -17.14 -8.32
CA GLN A 505 -10.84 -17.05 -7.03
C GLN A 505 -11.09 -15.61 -6.57
N LEU A 506 -10.25 -14.68 -7.00
CA LEU A 506 -10.38 -13.25 -6.72
C LEU A 506 -11.21 -12.51 -7.77
N GLY A 507 -11.81 -13.19 -8.72
CA GLY A 507 -12.65 -12.62 -9.79
C GLY A 507 -11.88 -11.73 -10.77
N ILE A 508 -10.55 -11.87 -10.84
CA ILE A 508 -9.68 -11.07 -11.72
C ILE A 508 -9.56 -11.69 -13.11
N ALA A 509 -9.43 -13.02 -13.20
CA ALA A 509 -9.06 -13.74 -14.41
C ALA A 509 -10.24 -14.42 -15.11
#